data_AF-A0A7M1QB72-F1
#
_entry.id   AF-A0A7M1QB72-F1
#
_cell.length_a   1.000
_cell.length_b   1.000
_cell.length_c   1.000
_cell.angle_alpha   90.00
_cell.angle_beta   90.00
_cell.angle_gamma   90.00
#
_symmetry.space_group_name_H-M   'P 1'
#
loop_
_entity.id
_entity.type
_entity.pdbx_description
1 polymer ?
#
loop_
_entity_poly.entity_id
_entity_poly.type
_entity_poly.pdbx_seq_one_letter_code
_entity_poly.pdbx_strand_id
1 'polypeptide(L)'
;MTRFNDREIRADRDAIRALLEGPGHPIKLEIIHFDNEAIKPDPRSQLFPIPIVGKEGCFATKLTANADRYVNHSKDILDLCMMRREWGEIPEAAWKIACEEYGEGVILRGLSCALSQVVANQHAVLEHAMTSLQMEQALAEELVATQAPEWLGKLGLH
;
A
#
# COMPACT_ATOMS: atom_id res chain seq x y z
N MET A 1 -4.74 -26.90 -22.50
CA MET A 1 -3.57 -26.52 -21.69
C MET A 1 -2.80 -25.47 -22.47
N THR A 2 -3.18 -24.21 -22.29
CA THR A 2 -2.63 -23.09 -23.06
C THR A 2 -1.26 -22.78 -22.48
N ARG A 3 -0.18 -23.15 -23.18
CA ARG A 3 1.17 -22.73 -22.81
C ARG A 3 1.23 -21.22 -22.93
N PHE A 4 1.54 -20.53 -21.83
CA PHE A 4 1.94 -19.12 -21.88
C PHE A 4 3.38 -19.04 -22.41
N ASN A 5 3.58 -19.42 -23.68
CA ASN A 5 4.82 -19.10 -24.40
C ASN A 5 4.97 -17.57 -24.43
N ASP A 6 6.17 -17.08 -24.08
CA ASP A 6 6.66 -15.68 -24.07
C ASP A 6 6.67 -14.89 -22.75
N ARG A 7 6.62 -15.53 -21.57
CA ARG A 7 6.84 -14.82 -20.29
C ARG A 7 8.32 -14.76 -19.91
N GLU A 8 9.06 -13.97 -20.68
CA GLU A 8 10.48 -13.72 -20.50
C GLU A 8 10.77 -13.06 -19.14
N ILE A 9 11.81 -13.53 -18.44
CA ILE A 9 12.33 -12.85 -17.25
C ILE A 9 12.88 -11.50 -17.69
N ARG A 10 12.31 -10.41 -17.18
CA ARG A 10 12.77 -9.05 -17.49
C ARG A 10 13.59 -8.50 -16.35
N ALA A 11 14.84 -8.13 -16.62
CA ALA A 11 15.65 -7.34 -15.71
C ALA A 11 15.73 -5.90 -16.24
N ASP A 12 15.48 -4.93 -15.37
CA ASP A 12 15.84 -3.53 -15.58
C ASP A 12 16.73 -3.03 -14.44
N ARG A 13 17.04 -1.74 -14.42
CA ARG A 13 18.00 -1.13 -13.49
C ARG A 13 17.69 -1.49 -12.03
N ASP A 14 16.41 -1.49 -11.67
CA ASP A 14 15.98 -1.51 -10.27
C ASP A 14 15.20 -2.79 -9.91
N ALA A 15 14.87 -3.66 -10.87
CA ALA A 15 14.15 -4.89 -10.56
C ALA A 15 14.27 -6.00 -11.62
N ILE A 16 14.11 -7.23 -11.13
CA ILE A 16 13.87 -8.44 -11.93
C ILE A 16 12.39 -8.80 -11.80
N ARG A 17 11.71 -9.03 -12.93
CA ARG A 17 10.29 -9.34 -13.00
C ARG A 17 10.04 -10.60 -13.79
N ALA A 18 9.15 -11.44 -13.28
CA ALA A 18 8.74 -12.67 -13.93
C ALA A 18 7.24 -12.91 -13.71
N LEU A 19 6.62 -13.64 -14.62
CA LEU A 19 5.23 -14.07 -14.48
C LEU A 19 5.21 -15.59 -14.42
N LEU A 20 5.12 -16.10 -13.20
CA LEU A 20 5.19 -17.53 -12.89
C LEU A 20 3.85 -18.21 -13.17
N GLU A 21 3.90 -19.48 -13.53
CA GLU A 21 2.70 -20.32 -13.57
C GLU A 21 2.32 -20.72 -12.13
N GLY A 22 1.08 -20.42 -11.73
CA GLY A 22 0.53 -20.76 -10.43
C GLY A 22 -0.79 -21.53 -10.55
N PRO A 23 -1.25 -22.21 -9.49
CA PRO A 23 -2.55 -22.87 -9.48
C PRO A 23 -3.69 -21.87 -9.70
N GLY A 24 -4.49 -22.07 -10.74
CA GLY A 24 -5.67 -21.24 -11.06
C GLY A 24 -5.34 -19.91 -11.74
N HIS A 25 -4.32 -19.19 -11.28
CA HIS A 25 -3.95 -17.87 -11.81
C HIS A 25 -2.42 -17.71 -11.92
N PRO A 26 -1.93 -16.92 -12.88
CA PRO A 26 -0.51 -16.61 -12.97
C PRO A 26 -0.06 -15.72 -11.79
N ILE A 27 1.16 -15.94 -11.30
CA ILE A 27 1.73 -15.22 -10.16
C ILE A 27 2.76 -14.21 -10.69
N LYS A 28 2.49 -12.92 -10.48
CA LYS A 28 3.45 -11.87 -10.78
C LYS A 28 4.52 -11.84 -9.68
N LEU A 29 5.79 -12.09 -10.03
CA LEU A 29 6.93 -12.00 -9.14
C LEU A 29 7.79 -10.78 -9.51
N GLU A 30 8.16 -9.98 -8.52
CA GLU A 30 9.13 -8.89 -8.65
C GLU A 30 10.18 -9.00 -7.54
N ILE A 31 11.46 -8.94 -7.91
CA ILE A 31 12.60 -8.79 -7.01
C ILE A 31 13.14 -7.39 -7.26
N ILE A 32 13.04 -6.52 -6.26
CA ILE A 32 13.35 -5.10 -6.39
C ILE A 32 14.66 -4.82 -5.64
N HIS A 33 15.59 -4.13 -6.29
CA HIS A 33 16.75 -3.56 -5.64
C HIS A 33 16.29 -2.37 -4.80
N PHE A 34 16.53 -2.43 -3.50
CA PHE A 34 15.95 -1.51 -2.54
C PHE A 34 17.05 -0.84 -1.72
N ASP A 35 17.30 0.45 -1.98
CA ASP A 35 18.40 1.22 -1.37
C ASP A 35 18.07 1.78 0.03
N ASN A 36 16.88 1.50 0.56
CA ASN A 36 16.46 1.99 1.86
C ASN A 36 16.70 0.92 2.94
N GLU A 37 17.85 1.04 3.61
CA GLU A 37 18.29 0.14 4.67
C GLU A 37 17.40 0.18 5.93
N ALA A 38 16.52 1.17 6.06
CA ALA A 38 15.63 1.28 7.22
C ALA A 38 14.47 0.27 7.17
N ILE A 39 14.21 -0.36 6.01
CA ILE A 39 13.26 -1.47 5.92
C ILE A 39 13.91 -2.74 6.45
N LYS A 40 13.35 -3.25 7.55
CA LYS A 40 13.85 -4.43 8.26
C LYS A 40 12.83 -5.57 8.22
N PRO A 41 13.30 -6.84 8.29
CA PRO A 41 12.40 -7.97 8.45
C PRO A 41 11.65 -7.89 9.80
N ASP A 42 10.38 -8.34 9.85
CA ASP A 42 9.62 -8.42 11.10
C ASP A 42 10.23 -9.53 11.98
N PRO A 43 10.77 -9.20 13.17
CA PRO A 43 11.44 -10.19 14.02
C PRO A 43 10.46 -11.15 14.70
N ARG A 44 9.14 -10.90 14.65
CA ARG A 44 8.11 -11.65 15.37
C ARG A 44 7.38 -12.67 14.49
N SER A 45 7.55 -12.61 13.17
CA SER A 45 6.70 -13.37 12.27
C SER A 45 7.19 -14.81 12.10
N GLN A 46 6.34 -15.76 12.48
CA GLN A 46 6.42 -17.17 12.07
C GLN A 46 5.33 -17.53 11.06
N LEU A 47 4.58 -16.52 10.58
CA LEU A 47 3.42 -16.72 9.69
C LEU A 47 3.82 -17.38 8.37
N PHE A 48 5.04 -17.12 7.91
CA PHE A 48 5.57 -17.66 6.67
C PHE A 48 6.97 -18.23 6.91
N PRO A 49 7.39 -19.26 6.15
CA PRO A 49 8.73 -19.82 6.23
C PRO A 49 9.81 -18.91 5.59
N ILE A 50 9.48 -17.65 5.33
CA ILE A 50 10.34 -16.65 4.71
C ILE A 50 10.24 -15.32 5.48
N PRO A 51 11.30 -14.51 5.50
CA PRO A 51 11.24 -13.17 6.09
C PRO A 51 10.14 -12.32 5.44
N ILE A 52 9.42 -11.56 6.27
CA ILE A 52 8.47 -10.55 5.82
C ILE A 52 8.88 -9.17 6.33
N VAL A 53 8.44 -8.12 5.66
CA VAL A 53 8.74 -6.74 6.08
C VAL A 53 8.02 -6.39 7.39
N GLY A 54 8.72 -5.71 8.30
CA GLY A 54 8.14 -5.17 9.53
C GLY A 54 7.06 -4.12 9.26
N LYS A 55 6.15 -3.95 10.22
CA LYS A 55 5.03 -2.98 10.10
C LYS A 55 5.51 -1.57 9.76
N GLU A 56 6.63 -1.15 10.33
CA GLU A 56 7.23 0.17 10.08
C GLU A 56 7.62 0.35 8.61
N GLY A 57 8.26 -0.66 8.02
CA GLY A 57 8.62 -0.66 6.60
C GLY A 57 7.40 -0.72 5.68
N CYS A 58 6.36 -1.49 6.07
CA CYS A 58 5.09 -1.52 5.36
C CYS A 58 4.42 -0.13 5.35
N PHE A 59 4.36 0.55 6.50
CA PHE A 59 3.78 1.90 6.58
C PHE A 59 4.59 2.88 5.75
N ALA A 60 5.92 2.88 5.90
CA ALA A 60 6.79 3.80 5.16
C ALA A 60 6.62 3.66 3.64
N THR A 61 6.69 2.43 3.12
CA THR A 61 6.54 2.17 1.67
C THR A 61 5.14 2.50 1.14
N LYS A 62 4.11 2.35 1.97
CA LYS A 62 2.75 2.76 1.59
C LYS A 62 2.56 4.27 1.60
N LEU A 63 3.19 4.97 2.54
CA LEU A 63 3.20 6.43 2.58
C LEU A 63 3.89 7.02 1.35
N THR A 64 5.07 6.53 0.99
CA THR A 64 5.81 7.01 -0.19
C THR A 64 5.07 6.67 -1.48
N ALA A 65 4.58 5.43 -1.63
CA ALA A 65 3.77 5.04 -2.78
C ALA A 65 2.51 5.89 -2.91
N ASN A 66 1.79 6.15 -1.81
CA ASN A 66 0.62 7.02 -1.82
C ASN A 66 0.99 8.45 -2.27
N ALA A 67 2.07 9.01 -1.72
CA ALA A 67 2.52 10.35 -2.09
C ALA A 67 2.82 10.50 -3.59
N ASP A 68 3.35 9.44 -4.23
CA ASP A 68 3.60 9.42 -5.68
C ASP A 68 2.34 9.41 -6.54
N ARG A 69 1.33 8.63 -6.15
CA ARG A 69 0.26 8.23 -7.08
C ARG A 69 -1.17 8.50 -6.62
N TYR A 70 -1.37 9.16 -5.48
CA TYR A 70 -2.72 9.38 -4.90
C TYR A 70 -3.73 9.98 -5.90
N VAL A 71 -3.29 10.85 -6.82
CA VAL A 71 -4.17 11.56 -7.76
C VAL A 71 -5.07 10.63 -8.57
N ASN A 72 -4.57 9.44 -8.94
CA ASN A 72 -5.29 8.51 -9.82
C ASN A 72 -5.49 7.12 -9.18
N HIS A 73 -5.11 6.95 -7.92
CA HIS A 73 -5.11 5.65 -7.26
C HIS A 73 -5.57 5.74 -5.81
N SER A 74 -6.61 5.00 -5.45
CA SER A 74 -7.09 4.89 -4.07
C SER A 74 -6.51 3.69 -3.32
N LYS A 75 -5.80 2.78 -4.00
CA LYS A 75 -5.32 1.53 -3.40
C LYS A 75 -4.44 1.77 -2.17
N ASP A 76 -3.43 2.63 -2.24
CA ASP A 76 -2.49 2.79 -1.12
C ASP A 76 -3.12 3.48 0.07
N ILE A 77 -4.03 4.43 -0.14
CA ILE A 77 -4.74 5.03 0.98
C ILE A 77 -5.70 4.03 1.64
N LEU A 78 -6.32 3.13 0.87
CA LEU A 78 -7.11 2.04 1.44
C LEU A 78 -6.24 1.04 2.21
N ASP A 79 -5.06 0.69 1.69
CA ASP A 79 -4.07 -0.14 2.39
C ASP A 79 -3.63 0.54 3.70
N LEU A 80 -3.35 1.85 3.68
CA LEU A 80 -3.00 2.62 4.88
C LEU A 80 -4.15 2.66 5.90
N CYS A 81 -5.40 2.84 5.46
CA CYS A 81 -6.57 2.77 6.34
C CYS A 81 -6.70 1.37 6.97
N MET A 82 -6.50 0.31 6.19
CA MET A 82 -6.53 -1.07 6.68
C MET A 82 -5.41 -1.32 7.69
N MET A 83 -4.20 -0.87 7.40
CA MET A 83 -3.07 -0.98 8.31
C MET A 83 -3.32 -0.21 9.61
N ARG A 84 -3.91 0.99 9.54
CA ARG A 84 -4.26 1.76 10.73
C ARG A 84 -5.32 1.06 11.58
N ARG A 85 -6.33 0.47 10.93
CA ARG A 85 -7.37 -0.34 11.58
C ARG A 85 -6.79 -1.55 12.31
N GLU A 86 -5.90 -2.31 11.67
CA GLU A 86 -5.38 -3.56 12.22
C GLU A 86 -4.18 -3.36 13.17
N TRP A 87 -3.33 -2.37 12.90
CA TRP A 87 -2.04 -2.21 13.57
C TRP A 87 -1.95 -0.96 14.45
N GLY A 88 -2.95 -0.07 14.41
CA GLY A 88 -2.96 1.20 15.13
C GLY A 88 -2.36 2.35 14.32
N GLU A 89 -2.14 3.49 14.98
CA GLU A 89 -1.61 4.70 14.35
C GLU A 89 -0.23 4.47 13.70
N ILE A 90 0.13 5.33 12.73
CA ILE A 90 1.42 5.25 12.05
C ILE A 90 2.56 5.36 13.09
N PRO A 91 3.46 4.37 13.18
CA PRO A 91 4.62 4.47 14.06
C PRO A 91 5.52 5.65 13.67
N GLU A 92 6.05 6.38 14.65
CA GLU A 92 6.95 7.52 14.42
C GLU A 92 8.15 7.13 13.53
N ALA A 93 8.70 5.94 13.73
CA ALA A 93 9.78 5.41 12.90
C ALA A 93 9.37 5.26 11.42
N ALA A 94 8.14 4.80 11.14
CA ALA A 94 7.66 4.67 9.77
C ALA A 94 7.46 6.02 9.08
N TRP A 95 6.93 7.00 9.83
CA TRP A 95 6.80 8.38 9.37
C TRP A 95 8.17 8.95 9.02
N LYS A 96 9.14 8.81 9.93
CA LYS A 96 10.51 9.28 9.72
C LYS A 96 11.15 8.69 8.47
N ILE A 97 11.04 7.37 8.27
CA ILE A 97 11.57 6.70 7.06
C ILE A 97 10.96 7.29 5.79
N ALA A 98 9.64 7.47 5.74
CA ALA A 98 8.97 8.05 4.57
C ALA A 98 9.40 9.52 4.33
N CYS A 99 9.53 10.31 5.39
CA CYS A 99 9.95 11.70 5.31
C CYS A 99 11.41 11.87 4.91
N GLU A 100 12.31 10.96 5.31
CA GLU A 100 13.71 10.98 4.88
C GLU A 100 13.84 10.74 3.37
N GLU A 101 12.94 9.95 2.78
CA GLU A 101 12.96 9.62 1.35
C GLU A 101 12.30 10.70 0.48
N TYR A 102 11.14 11.25 0.90
CA TYR A 102 10.31 12.14 0.06
C TYR A 102 10.13 13.56 0.61
N GLY A 103 10.51 13.80 1.86
CA GLY A 103 10.23 15.04 2.58
C GLY A 103 8.84 15.05 3.24
N GLU A 104 8.78 15.58 4.47
CA GLU A 104 7.58 15.58 5.30
C GLU A 104 6.38 16.28 4.65
N GLY A 105 6.61 17.44 4.01
CA GLY A 105 5.55 18.19 3.34
C GLY A 105 4.91 17.43 2.17
N VAL A 106 5.68 16.57 1.49
CA VAL A 106 5.18 15.74 0.38
C VAL A 106 4.35 14.59 0.94
N ILE A 107 4.85 13.89 1.95
CA ILE A 107 4.13 12.79 2.62
C ILE A 107 2.81 13.29 3.21
N LEU A 108 2.84 14.38 3.98
CA LEU A 108 1.63 14.93 4.61
C LEU A 108 0.61 15.40 3.57
N ARG A 109 1.06 16.10 2.51
CA ARG A 109 0.17 16.53 1.43
C ARG A 109 -0.47 15.33 0.72
N GLY A 110 0.34 14.34 0.35
CA GLY A 110 -0.14 13.14 -0.33
C GLY A 110 -1.18 12.39 0.51
N LEU A 111 -0.93 12.26 1.81
CA LEU A 111 -1.87 11.63 2.74
C LEU A 111 -3.20 12.42 2.85
N SER A 112 -3.12 13.72 3.13
CA SER A 112 -4.30 14.58 3.28
C SER A 112 -5.13 14.66 1.99
N CYS A 113 -4.49 14.77 0.83
CA CYS A 113 -5.17 14.80 -0.45
C CYS A 113 -5.83 13.45 -0.79
N ALA A 114 -5.13 12.33 -0.56
CA ALA A 114 -5.69 11.00 -0.80
C ALA A 114 -6.94 10.75 0.05
N LEU A 115 -6.87 11.04 1.36
CA LEU A 115 -8.01 10.94 2.26
C LEU A 115 -9.18 11.84 1.83
N SER A 116 -8.89 13.10 1.49
CA SER A 116 -9.92 14.02 0.99
C SER A 116 -10.59 13.50 -0.28
N GLN A 117 -9.83 12.89 -1.19
CA GLN A 117 -10.38 12.29 -2.41
C GLN A 117 -11.27 11.09 -2.12
N VAL A 118 -10.89 10.23 -1.18
CA VAL A 118 -11.72 9.10 -0.73
C VAL A 118 -13.05 9.60 -0.14
N VAL A 119 -12.99 10.61 0.74
CA VAL A 119 -14.18 11.19 1.38
C VAL A 119 -15.08 11.90 0.35
N ALA A 120 -14.50 12.62 -0.61
CA ALA A 120 -15.28 13.32 -1.63
C ALA A 120 -15.91 12.38 -2.67
N ASN A 121 -15.32 11.20 -2.93
CA ASN A 121 -15.72 10.30 -4.01
C ASN A 121 -16.05 8.88 -3.52
N GLN A 122 -16.66 8.75 -2.33
CA GLN A 122 -16.87 7.46 -1.67
C GLN A 122 -17.49 6.39 -2.58
N HIS A 123 -18.51 6.74 -3.37
CA HIS A 123 -19.18 5.77 -4.26
C HIS A 123 -18.23 5.18 -5.30
N ALA A 124 -17.47 6.03 -6.00
CA ALA A 124 -16.51 5.58 -7.01
C ALA A 124 -15.36 4.79 -6.40
N VAL A 125 -14.90 5.17 -5.21
CA VAL A 125 -13.84 4.44 -4.49
C VAL A 125 -14.33 3.08 -4.01
N LEU A 126 -15.57 2.98 -3.51
CA LEU A 126 -16.19 1.72 -3.12
C LEU A 126 -16.33 0.77 -4.31
N GLU A 127 -16.85 1.29 -5.44
CA GLU A 127 -16.96 0.50 -6.67
C GLU A 127 -15.58 -0.02 -7.10
N HIS A 128 -14.55 0.83 -7.09
CA HIS A 128 -13.19 0.41 -7.43
C HIS A 128 -12.64 -0.64 -6.44
N ALA A 129 -12.86 -0.45 -5.14
CA ALA A 129 -12.42 -1.39 -4.11
C ALA A 129 -13.06 -2.78 -4.28
N MET A 130 -14.35 -2.84 -4.57
CA MET A 130 -15.07 -4.11 -4.74
C MET A 130 -14.77 -4.78 -6.08
N THR A 131 -14.67 -4.02 -7.17
CA THR A 131 -14.53 -4.59 -8.52
C THR A 131 -13.09 -4.89 -8.90
N SER A 132 -12.17 -3.97 -8.58
CA SER A 132 -10.77 -4.04 -9.03
C SER A 132 -9.84 -4.59 -7.96
N LEU A 133 -10.07 -4.23 -6.69
CA LEU A 133 -9.30 -4.75 -5.56
C LEU A 133 -9.92 -6.00 -4.94
N GLN A 134 -11.14 -6.39 -5.39
CA GLN A 134 -11.87 -7.57 -4.94
C GLN A 134 -12.07 -7.62 -3.42
N MET A 135 -12.25 -6.44 -2.81
CA MET A 135 -12.51 -6.34 -1.38
C MET A 135 -13.92 -6.81 -1.05
N GLU A 136 -14.07 -7.43 0.12
CA GLU A 136 -15.39 -7.73 0.68
C GLU A 136 -16.13 -6.40 0.96
N GLN A 137 -17.44 -6.39 0.70
CA GLN A 137 -18.24 -5.17 0.70
C GLN A 137 -18.24 -4.47 2.06
N ALA A 138 -18.51 -5.19 3.15
CA ALA A 138 -18.55 -4.59 4.49
C ALA A 138 -17.20 -4.02 4.90
N LEU A 139 -16.09 -4.70 4.57
CA LEU A 139 -14.75 -4.16 4.78
C LEU A 139 -14.50 -2.89 3.95
N ALA A 140 -14.84 -2.89 2.65
CA ALA A 140 -14.67 -1.71 1.80
C ALA A 140 -15.48 -0.51 2.32
N GLU A 141 -16.73 -0.74 2.73
CA GLU A 141 -17.60 0.24 3.36
C GLU A 141 -16.99 0.80 4.64
N GLU A 142 -16.47 -0.06 5.52
CA GLU A 142 -15.82 0.39 6.76
C GLU A 142 -14.61 1.30 6.46
N LEU A 143 -13.74 0.90 5.52
CA LEU A 143 -12.54 1.68 5.20
C LEU A 143 -12.88 3.04 4.58
N VAL A 144 -13.85 3.09 3.66
CA VAL A 144 -14.19 4.29 2.89
C VAL A 144 -15.13 5.22 3.66
N ALA A 145 -16.12 4.68 4.35
CA ALA A 145 -17.17 5.47 5.00
C ALA A 145 -16.89 5.76 6.48
N THR A 146 -15.97 5.03 7.12
CA THR A 146 -15.62 5.23 8.54
C THR A 146 -14.16 5.59 8.74
N GLN A 147 -13.23 4.70 8.34
CA GLN A 147 -11.80 4.89 8.66
C GLN A 147 -11.19 6.12 7.98
N ALA A 148 -11.43 6.31 6.67
CA ALA A 148 -10.88 7.45 5.94
C ALA A 148 -11.42 8.82 6.44
N PRO A 149 -12.75 9.02 6.63
CA PRO A 149 -13.27 10.25 7.21
C PRO A 149 -12.75 10.55 8.62
N GLU A 150 -12.71 9.53 9.51
CA GLU A 150 -12.19 9.69 10.87
C GLU A 150 -10.74 10.16 10.84
N TRP A 151 -9.93 9.53 9.99
CA TRP A 151 -8.52 9.86 9.87
C TRP A 151 -8.31 11.26 9.28
N LEU A 152 -9.06 11.63 8.25
CA LEU A 152 -9.01 12.97 7.69
C LEU A 152 -9.35 14.03 8.75
N GLY A 153 -10.37 13.77 9.59
CA GLY A 153 -10.74 14.66 10.69
C GLY A 153 -9.63 14.84 11.73
N LYS A 154 -8.84 13.79 12.00
CA LYS A 154 -7.68 13.86 12.90
C LYS A 154 -6.51 14.65 12.32
N LEU A 155 -6.29 14.61 11.00
CA LEU A 155 -5.25 15.39 10.33
C LEU A 155 -5.59 16.88 10.22
N GLY A 156 -6.88 17.23 10.20
CA GLY A 156 -7.38 18.61 10.08
C GLY A 156 -7.54 19.37 11.40
N LEU A 157 -7.02 18.84 12.51
CA LEU A 157 -7.02 19.47 13.83
C LEU A 157 -5.58 19.64 14.33
N HIS A 158 -4.86 20.63 13.79
CA HIS A 158 -3.94 21.55 14.47
C HIS A 158 -3.55 22.71 13.54
#